data_AF-A0A371EU31-F1
#
_entry.id   AF-A0A371EU31-F1
#
_cell.length_a   1.000
_cell.length_b   1.000
_cell.length_c   1.000
_cell.angle_alpha   90.00
_cell.angle_beta   90.00
_cell.angle_gamma   90.00
#
_symmetry.space_group_name_H-M   'P 1'
#
loop_
_entity.id
_entity.type
_entity.pdbx_description
1 polymer ?
#
loop_
_entity_poly.entity_id
_entity_poly.type
_entity_poly.pdbx_seq_one_letter_code
_entity_poly.pdbx_strand_id
1 'polypeptide(L)'
;MIFTESTYEQEFPSLERKVDPVTKITTKPNISSSEIGPDGKSKPLSQAEEVLNWKTENAKVQNSILKKIDERMEKISSTLEKCDEKLDLLSDKMRRYYHQLTTNISHLEAKWKNTRFGEASNAKEREIRPRQLH
;
A
#
# COMPACT_ATOMS: atom_id res chain seq x y z
N MET A 1 -37.06 35.53 -45.45
CA MET A 1 -37.03 34.36 -44.55
C MET A 1 -36.04 34.67 -43.45
N ILE A 2 -36.48 34.73 -42.20
CA ILE A 2 -35.61 34.97 -41.05
C ILE A 2 -35.20 33.59 -40.53
N PHE A 3 -33.93 33.25 -40.67
CA PHE A 3 -33.34 32.10 -39.99
C PHE A 3 -33.09 32.54 -38.55
N THR A 4 -33.84 31.98 -37.60
CA THR A 4 -33.49 32.06 -36.18
C THR A 4 -32.28 31.16 -35.98
N GLU A 5 -31.11 31.74 -35.71
CA GLU A 5 -29.94 30.98 -35.24
C GLU A 5 -30.31 30.32 -33.92
N SER A 6 -30.44 29.00 -33.92
CA SER A 6 -30.45 28.19 -32.70
C SER A 6 -29.12 28.42 -31.98
N THR A 7 -29.18 28.84 -30.73
CA THR A 7 -27.98 28.95 -29.90
C THR A 7 -27.45 27.55 -29.60
N TYR A 8 -26.13 27.38 -29.55
CA TYR A 8 -25.45 26.11 -29.24
C TYR A 8 -26.01 25.42 -27.98
N GLU A 9 -26.36 26.21 -26.96
CA GLU A 9 -26.99 25.73 -25.71
C GLU A 9 -28.42 25.18 -25.90
N GLN A 10 -29.10 25.56 -26.98
CA GLN A 10 -30.44 25.11 -27.33
C GLN A 10 -30.41 23.80 -28.15
N GLU A 11 -29.35 23.56 -28.92
CA GLU A 11 -29.12 22.30 -29.64
C GLU A 11 -28.41 21.24 -28.78
N PHE A 12 -27.60 21.69 -27.81
CA PHE A 12 -26.83 20.83 -26.93
C PHE A 12 -26.91 21.34 -25.49
N PRO A 13 -28.01 21.02 -24.76
CA PRO A 13 -28.14 21.41 -23.37
C PRO A 13 -26.96 20.90 -22.53
N SER A 14 -26.42 21.78 -21.69
CA SER A 14 -25.25 21.49 -20.86
C SER A 14 -25.44 20.24 -20.01
N LEU A 15 -24.46 19.35 -20.09
CA LEU A 15 -24.38 18.13 -19.31
C LEU A 15 -24.16 18.49 -17.82
N GLU A 16 -25.26 18.63 -17.08
CA GLU A 16 -25.32 18.89 -15.63
C GLU A 16 -24.52 17.88 -14.78
N ARG A 17 -23.41 18.32 -14.17
CA ARG A 17 -22.48 17.48 -13.41
C ARG A 17 -23.16 16.87 -12.17
N LYS A 18 -23.16 15.53 -12.05
CA LYS A 18 -23.68 14.85 -10.84
C LYS A 18 -22.53 14.35 -9.96
N VAL A 19 -22.57 14.77 -8.69
CA VAL A 19 -21.71 14.26 -7.61
C VAL A 19 -22.54 13.31 -6.77
N ASP A 20 -22.08 12.07 -6.62
CA ASP A 20 -22.73 11.10 -5.74
C ASP A 20 -22.46 11.49 -4.27
N PRO A 21 -23.49 11.74 -3.45
CA PRO A 21 -23.32 12.26 -2.09
C PRO A 21 -22.70 11.27 -1.11
N VAL A 22 -22.71 9.96 -1.41
CA VAL A 22 -22.18 8.90 -0.53
C VAL A 22 -20.74 8.56 -0.89
N THR A 23 -20.46 8.42 -2.17
CA THR A 23 -19.14 8.00 -2.67
C THR A 23 -18.22 9.19 -2.99
N LYS A 24 -18.77 10.42 -3.09
CA LYS A 24 -18.09 11.66 -3.53
C LYS A 24 -17.47 11.57 -4.93
N ILE A 25 -17.86 10.58 -5.73
CA ILE A 25 -17.36 10.41 -7.09
C ILE A 25 -18.08 11.44 -7.99
N THR A 26 -17.32 12.25 -8.72
CA THR A 26 -17.84 13.22 -9.69
C THR A 26 -17.89 12.57 -11.07
N THR A 27 -19.05 12.59 -11.74
CA THR A 27 -19.20 12.03 -13.09
C THR A 27 -19.82 13.01 -14.07
N LYS A 28 -19.49 12.87 -15.37
CA LYS A 28 -20.29 13.49 -16.45
C LYS A 28 -21.68 12.85 -16.42
N PRO A 29 -22.77 13.60 -16.65
CA PRO A 29 -24.11 13.08 -16.48
C PRO A 29 -24.47 12.01 -17.51
N ASN A 30 -25.40 11.17 -17.08
CA ASN A 30 -26.13 10.28 -17.95
C ASN A 30 -27.10 11.09 -18.82
N ILE A 31 -27.09 10.80 -20.11
CA ILE A 31 -28.03 11.33 -21.09
C ILE A 31 -29.37 10.62 -20.87
N SER A 32 -30.43 11.42 -20.73
CA SER A 32 -31.79 10.94 -20.53
C SER A 32 -32.60 11.22 -21.79
N SER A 33 -33.46 10.29 -22.20
CA SER A 33 -34.40 10.54 -23.30
C SER A 33 -35.38 11.65 -22.91
N SER A 34 -35.12 12.87 -23.38
CA SER A 34 -35.93 14.05 -23.06
C SER A 34 -36.84 14.50 -24.21
N GLU A 35 -36.64 13.96 -25.41
CA GLU A 35 -37.43 14.28 -26.61
C GLU A 35 -38.67 13.36 -26.68
N ILE A 36 -39.88 13.95 -26.72
CA ILE A 36 -41.14 13.21 -26.86
C ILE A 36 -41.50 13.18 -28.34
N GLY A 37 -41.66 11.98 -28.90
CA GLY A 37 -42.06 11.77 -30.28
C GLY A 37 -43.51 12.20 -30.55
N PRO A 38 -43.90 12.32 -31.83
CA PRO A 38 -45.27 12.68 -32.23
C PRO A 38 -46.34 11.68 -31.77
N ASP A 39 -45.94 10.49 -31.33
CA ASP A 39 -46.75 9.45 -30.71
C ASP A 39 -46.90 9.58 -29.18
N GLY A 40 -46.34 10.64 -28.59
CA GLY A 40 -46.39 10.92 -27.15
C GLY A 40 -45.44 10.07 -26.30
N LYS A 41 -44.58 9.24 -26.94
CA LYS A 41 -43.58 8.41 -26.24
C LYS A 41 -42.24 9.11 -26.21
N SER A 42 -41.44 8.88 -25.16
CA SER A 42 -40.06 9.32 -25.15
C SER A 42 -39.28 8.60 -26.25
N LYS A 43 -38.53 9.36 -27.04
CA LYS A 43 -37.65 8.82 -28.07
C LYS A 43 -36.59 7.94 -27.41
N PRO A 44 -36.35 6.70 -27.90
CA PRO A 44 -35.29 5.87 -27.37
C PRO A 44 -33.94 6.57 -27.53
N LEU A 45 -33.03 6.34 -26.59
CA LEU A 45 -31.66 6.83 -26.68
C LEU A 45 -31.05 6.34 -28.00
N SER A 46 -30.29 7.19 -28.67
CA SER A 46 -29.45 6.76 -29.77
C SER A 46 -28.35 5.84 -29.25
N GLN A 47 -27.81 5.00 -30.13
CA GLN A 47 -26.69 4.12 -29.81
C GLN A 47 -25.49 4.88 -29.20
N ALA A 48 -25.21 6.10 -29.65
CA ALA A 48 -24.12 6.91 -29.11
C ALA A 48 -24.40 7.35 -27.65
N GLU A 49 -25.65 7.68 -27.32
CA GLU A 49 -26.07 8.07 -25.97
C GLU A 49 -26.06 6.86 -25.02
N GLU A 50 -26.50 5.69 -25.47
CA GLU A 50 -26.38 4.44 -24.70
C GLU A 50 -24.93 4.09 -24.39
N VAL A 51 -24.04 4.21 -25.37
CA VAL A 51 -22.59 3.97 -25.19
C VAL A 51 -21.99 4.99 -24.21
N LEU A 52 -22.42 6.25 -24.25
CA LEU A 52 -21.95 7.27 -23.29
C LEU A 52 -22.41 6.97 -21.87
N ASN A 53 -23.67 6.57 -21.68
CA ASN A 53 -24.19 6.16 -20.37
C ASN A 53 -23.45 4.92 -19.85
N TRP A 54 -23.23 3.92 -20.71
CA TRP A 54 -22.45 2.73 -20.37
C TRP A 54 -21.00 3.07 -19.96
N LYS A 55 -20.34 3.99 -20.65
CA LYS A 55 -19.00 4.47 -20.28
C LYS A 55 -19.01 5.15 -18.91
N THR A 56 -20.02 5.96 -18.62
CA THR A 56 -20.19 6.63 -17.34
C THR A 56 -20.36 5.63 -16.20
N GLU A 57 -21.22 4.62 -16.37
CA GLU A 57 -21.40 3.57 -15.36
C GLU A 57 -20.13 2.72 -15.17
N ASN A 58 -19.42 2.38 -16.24
CA ASN A 58 -18.12 1.71 -16.12
C ASN A 58 -17.10 2.56 -15.36
N ALA A 59 -17.03 3.86 -15.61
CA ALA A 59 -16.13 4.75 -14.89
C ALA A 59 -16.45 4.80 -13.39
N LYS A 60 -17.74 4.76 -13.00
CA LYS A 60 -18.13 4.65 -11.58
C LYS A 60 -17.63 3.37 -10.94
N VAL A 61 -17.80 2.24 -11.62
CA VAL A 61 -17.34 0.93 -11.14
C VAL A 61 -15.81 0.93 -11.00
N GLN A 62 -15.10 1.44 -12.01
CA GLN A 62 -13.63 1.55 -11.98
C GLN A 62 -13.15 2.43 -10.82
N ASN A 63 -13.75 3.61 -10.62
CA ASN A 63 -13.40 4.49 -9.51
C ASN A 63 -13.68 3.85 -8.14
N SER A 64 -14.77 3.09 -8.01
CA SER A 64 -15.08 2.33 -6.79
C SER A 64 -14.03 1.25 -6.52
N ILE A 65 -13.54 0.56 -7.56
CA ILE A 65 -12.45 -0.43 -7.43
C ILE A 65 -11.15 0.26 -7.04
N LEU A 66 -10.80 1.39 -7.68
CA LEU A 66 -9.59 2.16 -7.35
C LEU A 66 -9.61 2.62 -5.89
N LYS A 67 -10.75 3.08 -5.38
CA LYS A 67 -10.91 3.42 -3.96
C LYS A 67 -10.68 2.23 -3.03
N LYS A 68 -11.16 1.03 -3.38
CA LYS A 68 -10.90 -0.19 -2.60
C LYS A 68 -9.42 -0.60 -2.63
N ILE A 69 -8.73 -0.36 -3.76
CA ILE A 69 -7.29 -0.61 -3.88
C ILE A 69 -6.54 0.35 -2.96
N ASP A 70 -6.89 1.64 -2.99
CA ASP A 70 -6.31 2.69 -2.14
C ASP A 70 -6.47 2.35 -0.64
N GLU A 71 -7.68 1.99 -0.21
CA GLU A 71 -7.96 1.57 1.17
C GLU A 71 -7.16 0.32 1.60
N ARG A 72 -6.87 -0.60 0.66
CA ARG A 72 -6.02 -1.78 0.93
C ARG A 72 -4.55 -1.39 0.98
N MET A 73 -4.11 -0.46 0.14
CA MET A 73 -2.76 0.03 0.12
C MET A 73 -2.39 0.71 1.44
N GLU A 74 -3.28 1.56 1.97
CA GLU A 74 -3.12 2.17 3.30
C GLU A 74 -2.98 1.14 4.43
N LYS A 75 -3.76 0.05 4.37
CA LYS A 75 -3.65 -1.05 5.35
C LYS A 75 -2.31 -1.79 5.24
N ILE A 76 -1.81 -1.99 4.02
CA ILE A 76 -0.52 -2.63 3.79
C ILE A 76 0.61 -1.73 4.29
N SER A 77 0.59 -0.44 3.95
CA SER A 77 1.59 0.54 4.41
C SER A 77 1.68 0.58 5.94
N SER A 78 0.54 0.74 6.62
CA SER A 78 0.51 0.76 8.10
C SER A 78 0.92 -0.57 8.76
N THR A 79 0.73 -1.70 8.08
CA THR A 79 1.23 -2.99 8.56
C THR A 79 2.73 -3.12 8.36
N LEU A 80 3.24 -2.63 7.24
CA LEU A 80 4.67 -2.63 6.93
C LEU A 80 5.46 -1.79 7.95
N GLU A 81 4.98 -0.58 8.26
CA GLU A 81 5.59 0.29 9.28
C GLU A 81 5.69 -0.42 10.65
N LYS A 82 4.61 -1.07 11.10
CA LYS A 82 4.61 -1.83 12.36
C LYS A 82 5.56 -3.04 12.34
N CYS A 83 5.74 -3.65 11.19
CA CYS A 83 6.70 -4.76 11.04
C CYS A 83 8.13 -4.24 11.10
N ASP A 84 8.41 -3.08 10.51
CA ASP A 84 9.72 -2.43 10.53
C ASP A 84 10.11 -2.05 11.96
N GLU A 85 9.22 -1.40 12.72
CA GLU A 85 9.44 -1.09 14.14
C GLU A 85 9.75 -2.33 14.99
N LYS A 86 9.07 -3.45 14.71
CA LYS A 86 9.32 -4.72 15.41
C LYS A 86 10.67 -5.33 15.03
N LEU A 87 11.07 -5.21 13.76
CA LEU A 87 12.38 -5.67 13.28
C LEU A 87 13.52 -4.86 13.90
N ASP A 88 13.36 -3.56 14.01
CA ASP A 88 14.31 -2.69 14.70
C ASP A 88 14.44 -3.08 16.18
N LEU A 89 13.31 -3.25 16.87
CA LEU A 89 13.31 -3.69 18.27
C LEU A 89 13.98 -5.06 18.46
N LEU A 90 13.74 -5.99 17.54
CA LEU A 90 14.34 -7.32 17.58
C LEU A 90 15.85 -7.24 17.33
N SER A 91 16.28 -6.46 16.35
CA SER A 91 17.70 -6.23 16.02
C SER A 91 18.44 -5.62 17.22
N ASP A 92 17.82 -4.65 17.88
CA ASP A 92 18.36 -4.04 19.11
C ASP A 92 18.46 -5.03 20.27
N LYS A 93 17.45 -5.88 20.47
CA LYS A 93 17.50 -6.96 21.48
C LYS A 93 18.62 -7.94 21.17
N MET A 94 18.75 -8.36 19.92
CA MET A 94 19.78 -9.30 19.49
C MET A 94 21.18 -8.73 19.69
N ARG A 95 21.40 -7.45 19.34
CA ARG A 95 22.66 -6.75 19.59
C ARG A 95 23.01 -6.71 21.09
N ARG A 96 22.02 -6.41 21.95
CA ARG A 96 22.22 -6.41 23.41
C ARG A 96 22.58 -7.80 23.94
N TYR A 97 21.86 -8.84 23.53
CA TYR A 97 22.15 -10.21 23.97
C TYR A 97 23.52 -10.70 23.49
N TYR A 98 23.88 -10.40 22.25
CA TYR A 98 25.19 -10.75 21.72
C TYR A 98 26.31 -10.08 22.53
N HIS A 99 26.17 -8.79 22.82
CA HIS A 99 27.16 -8.06 23.63
C HIS A 99 27.23 -8.62 25.05
N GLN A 100 26.10 -8.87 25.69
CA GLN A 100 26.04 -9.46 27.02
C GLN A 100 26.70 -10.84 27.07
N LEU A 101 26.41 -11.70 26.09
CA LEU A 101 26.99 -13.03 26.01
C LEU A 101 28.51 -12.95 25.81
N THR A 102 28.99 -12.08 24.92
CA THR A 102 30.42 -11.87 24.67
C THR A 102 31.16 -11.40 25.93
N THR A 103 30.58 -10.45 26.66
CA THR A 103 31.13 -9.96 27.93
C THR A 103 31.15 -11.07 28.99
N ASN A 104 30.08 -11.85 29.09
CA ASN A 104 30.01 -12.98 30.03
C ASN A 104 31.03 -14.07 29.72
N ILE A 105 31.20 -14.43 28.44
CA ILE A 105 32.23 -15.38 28.01
C ILE A 105 33.61 -14.87 28.40
N SER A 106 33.92 -13.62 28.04
CA SER A 106 35.23 -13.00 28.37
C SER A 106 35.51 -12.99 29.87
N HIS A 107 34.49 -12.68 30.68
CA HIS A 107 34.58 -12.69 32.14
C HIS A 107 34.79 -14.10 32.71
N LEU A 108 34.06 -15.09 32.19
CA LEU A 108 34.19 -16.48 32.60
C LEU A 108 35.54 -17.06 32.21
N GLU A 109 36.06 -16.75 31.02
CA GLU A 109 37.40 -17.13 30.58
C GLU A 109 38.48 -16.52 31.49
N ALA A 110 38.37 -15.23 31.83
CA ALA A 110 39.29 -14.58 32.74
C ALA A 110 39.24 -15.22 34.14
N LYS A 111 38.04 -15.49 34.67
CA LYS A 111 37.88 -16.19 35.95
C LYS A 111 38.46 -17.60 35.91
N TRP A 112 38.20 -18.35 34.86
CA TRP A 112 38.71 -19.72 34.70
C TRP A 112 40.24 -19.75 34.66
N LYS A 113 40.88 -18.82 33.92
CA LYS A 113 42.34 -18.70 33.86
C LYS A 113 42.99 -18.49 35.23
N ASN A 114 42.30 -17.80 36.14
CA ASN A 114 42.78 -17.51 37.50
C ASN A 114 42.49 -18.64 38.51
N THR A 115 41.89 -19.74 38.08
CA THR A 115 41.75 -20.93 38.93
C THR A 115 43.02 -21.76 38.92
N ARG A 116 43.28 -22.52 39.99
CA ARG A 116 44.43 -23.46 40.05
C ARG A 116 44.50 -24.40 38.85
N PHE A 117 43.33 -24.85 38.36
CA PHE A 117 43.24 -25.71 37.20
C PHE A 117 43.54 -24.94 35.90
N GLY A 118 43.04 -23.71 35.75
CA GLY A 118 43.34 -22.84 34.60
C GLY A 118 44.82 -22.50 34.47
N GLU A 119 45.49 -22.19 35.58
CA GLU A 119 46.94 -21.95 35.62
C GLU A 119 47.73 -23.19 35.20
N ALA A 120 47.38 -24.37 35.75
CA ALA A 120 48.01 -25.65 35.40
C ALA A 120 47.77 -26.02 33.93
N SER A 121 46.57 -25.78 33.41
CA SER A 121 46.21 -26.00 32.00
C SER A 121 47.04 -25.08 31.08
N ASN A 122 47.13 -23.78 31.37
CA ASN A 122 47.94 -22.83 30.59
C ASN A 122 49.44 -23.14 30.63
N ALA A 123 49.95 -23.62 31.77
CA ALA A 123 51.34 -24.09 31.88
C ALA A 123 51.57 -25.33 30.99
N LYS A 124 50.63 -26.27 31.01
CA LYS A 124 50.70 -27.48 30.18
C LYS A 124 50.57 -27.17 28.69
N GLU A 125 49.67 -26.26 28.30
CA GLU A 125 49.52 -25.85 26.90
C GLU A 125 50.79 -25.16 26.36
N ARG A 126 51.45 -24.32 27.16
CA ARG A 126 52.76 -23.75 26.81
C ARG A 126 53.86 -24.80 26.60
N GLU A 127 53.81 -25.91 27.34
CA GLU A 127 54.74 -27.03 27.18
C GLU A 127 54.49 -27.82 25.88
N ILE A 128 53.23 -27.96 25.47
CA ILE A 128 52.82 -28.81 24.34
C ILE A 128 52.85 -28.05 23.00
N ARG A 129 52.50 -26.76 22.98
CA ARG A 129 52.42 -25.94 21.75
C ARG A 129 53.67 -25.98 20.86
N PRO A 130 54.91 -25.88 21.37
CA PRO A 130 56.10 -26.02 20.53
C PRO A 130 56.37 -27.46 20.06
N ARG A 131 55.77 -28.49 20.69
CA ARG A 131 55.92 -29.90 20.30
C ARG A 131 54.97 -30.35 19.17
N GLN A 132 53.99 -29.52 18.78
CA GLN A 132 53.04 -29.81 17.71
C GLN A 132 53.41 -29.17 16.36
N LEU A 133 54.49 -28.39 16.31
CA LEU A 133 54.99 -27.72 15.09
C LEU A 133 56.16 -28.46 14.43
N HIS A 134 56.42 -29.72 14.84
CA HIS A 134 57.45 -30.59 14.27
C HIS A 134 56.86 -31.88 13.71
#